data_AF-A0A6G3XZ91-F1
#
_entry.id   AF-A0A6G3XZ91-F1
#
_cell.length_a   1.000
_cell.length_b   1.000
_cell.length_c   1.000
_cell.angle_alpha   90.00
_cell.angle_beta   90.00
_cell.angle_gamma   90.00
#
_symmetry.space_group_name_H-M   'P 1'
#
loop_
_entity.id
_entity.type
_entity.pdbx_description
1 polymer ?
#
loop_
_entity_poly.entity_id
_entity_poly.type
_entity_poly.pdbx_seq_one_letter_code
_entity_poly.pdbx_strand_id
1 'polypeptide(L)'
;MAGGPLSSAAPKEGPGSPAAPKDGQPDAGEDGAAGARPGDCLTDDSDRTPPTVSPQDLRWRALGLTKVPVSPSAGPVRTSGAVMWCFARTPLGAVLAAHVIPARMSGE
;
A
#
# COMPACT_ATOMS: atom_id res chain seq x y z
N MET A 1 36.09 50.03 -17.88
CA MET A 1 35.03 50.87 -17.30
C MET A 1 33.76 50.61 -18.09
N ALA A 2 32.65 50.38 -17.38
CA ALA A 2 31.43 49.78 -17.88
C ALA A 2 30.66 50.67 -18.86
N GLY A 3 30.05 50.03 -19.86
CA GLY A 3 29.03 50.60 -20.72
C GLY A 3 27.69 50.70 -19.98
N GLY A 4 27.00 51.81 -20.20
CA GLY A 4 25.61 52.01 -19.79
C GLY A 4 24.61 51.48 -20.85
N PRO A 5 23.39 52.02 -20.88
CA PRO A 5 22.28 51.47 -20.10
C PRO A 5 21.07 51.14 -21.00
N LEU A 6 20.24 50.16 -20.65
CA LEU A 6 18.88 50.08 -21.19
C LEU A 6 17.89 49.48 -20.17
N SER A 7 16.90 50.30 -19.84
CA SER A 7 15.67 49.93 -19.14
C SER A 7 14.75 49.20 -20.11
N SER A 8 14.14 48.09 -19.69
CA SER A 8 12.91 47.57 -20.30
C SER A 8 12.11 46.70 -19.34
N ALA A 9 10.80 46.83 -19.49
CA ALA A 9 9.74 46.47 -18.59
C ALA A 9 9.69 44.99 -18.16
N ALA A 10 9.10 44.77 -16.99
CA ALA A 10 8.69 43.45 -16.51
C ALA A 10 7.51 42.90 -17.33
N PRO A 11 7.52 41.59 -17.61
CA PRO A 11 6.33 40.77 -17.57
C PRO A 11 6.26 40.08 -16.20
N LYS A 12 5.11 40.22 -15.55
CA LYS A 12 4.72 39.37 -14.43
C LYS A 12 4.47 37.97 -14.99
N GLU A 13 5.15 36.98 -14.44
CA GLU A 13 4.70 35.58 -14.37
C GLU A 13 5.75 34.85 -13.52
N GLY A 14 5.50 34.79 -12.21
CA GLY A 14 6.27 33.87 -11.37
C GLY A 14 6.07 32.46 -11.92
N PRO A 15 7.12 31.63 -12.02
CA PRO A 15 6.93 30.23 -12.35
C PRO A 15 5.99 29.66 -11.29
N GLY A 16 4.80 29.26 -11.73
CA GLY A 16 3.82 28.62 -10.89
C GLY A 16 4.49 27.51 -10.11
N SER A 17 4.22 27.47 -8.81
CA SER A 17 4.55 26.30 -7.99
C SER A 17 4.16 25.05 -8.78
N PRO A 18 5.05 24.06 -8.95
CA PRO A 18 4.61 22.77 -9.44
C PRO A 18 3.49 22.32 -8.48
N ALA A 19 2.30 22.09 -9.03
CA ALA A 19 1.23 21.48 -8.28
C ALA A 19 1.80 20.19 -7.68
N ALA A 20 1.73 20.07 -6.36
CA ALA A 20 2.13 18.85 -5.67
C ALA A 20 1.44 17.67 -6.36
N PRO A 21 2.14 16.54 -6.58
CA PRO A 21 1.48 15.32 -6.99
C PRO A 21 0.36 15.08 -5.99
N LYS A 22 -0.89 14.94 -6.48
CA LYS A 22 -1.92 14.41 -5.61
C LYS A 22 -1.47 13.00 -5.27
N ASP A 23 -1.04 12.81 -4.03
CA ASP A 23 -0.68 11.51 -3.48
C ASP A 23 -1.75 10.51 -3.91
N GLY A 24 -1.26 9.40 -4.47
CA GLY A 24 -2.02 8.48 -5.31
C GLY A 24 -3.41 8.21 -4.79
N GLN A 25 -4.41 8.56 -5.60
CA GLN A 25 -5.63 7.80 -5.64
C GLN A 25 -5.19 6.35 -5.89
N PRO A 26 -5.41 5.39 -4.97
CA PRO A 26 -5.28 4.00 -5.36
C PRO A 26 -6.30 3.83 -6.48
N ASP A 27 -5.82 3.54 -7.68
CA ASP A 27 -6.66 3.06 -8.76
C ASP A 27 -7.29 1.78 -8.21
N ALA A 28 -8.49 1.90 -7.66
CA ALA A 28 -9.32 0.77 -7.35
C ALA A 28 -9.62 0.18 -8.72
N GLY A 29 -8.79 -0.78 -9.14
CA GLY A 29 -8.89 -1.42 -10.45
C GLY A 29 -10.34 -1.77 -10.70
N GLU A 30 -10.90 -1.15 -11.74
CA GLU A 30 -12.28 -1.29 -12.14
C GLU A 30 -12.60 -2.78 -12.33
N ASP A 31 -13.80 -3.11 -11.88
CA ASP A 31 -14.35 -4.44 -11.63
C ASP A 31 -14.00 -5.48 -12.71
N GLY A 32 -12.94 -6.23 -12.46
CA GLY A 32 -12.79 -7.57 -13.02
C GLY A 32 -13.81 -8.49 -12.36
N ALA A 33 -14.84 -8.88 -13.12
CA ALA A 33 -15.87 -9.83 -12.75
C ALA A 33 -15.39 -10.86 -11.71
N ALA A 34 -16.08 -10.87 -10.57
CA ALA A 34 -15.72 -11.58 -9.36
C ALA A 34 -15.21 -13.01 -9.60
N GLY A 35 -13.89 -13.16 -9.58
CA GLY A 35 -13.28 -14.32 -8.94
C GLY A 35 -13.64 -14.23 -7.46
N ALA A 36 -14.82 -14.72 -7.12
CA ALA A 36 -15.29 -14.79 -5.73
C ALA A 36 -14.19 -15.45 -4.92
N ARG A 37 -13.82 -14.82 -3.79
CA ARG A 37 -12.90 -15.47 -2.87
C ARG A 37 -13.49 -16.82 -2.48
N PRO A 38 -12.68 -17.88 -2.35
CA PRO A 38 -13.13 -19.09 -1.70
C PRO A 38 -13.84 -18.77 -0.39
N GLY A 39 -14.94 -19.46 -0.09
CA GLY A 39 -15.82 -19.10 1.04
C GLY A 39 -15.14 -19.14 2.41
N ASP A 40 -13.98 -19.81 2.52
CA ASP A 40 -13.14 -19.84 3.72
C ASP A 40 -12.20 -18.62 3.84
N CYS A 41 -12.31 -17.64 2.95
CA CYS A 41 -11.43 -16.48 2.84
C CYS A 41 -12.17 -15.15 2.82
N LEU A 42 -13.23 -15.04 3.61
CA LEU A 42 -13.98 -13.81 3.81
C LEU A 42 -13.23 -12.88 4.77
N THR A 43 -12.82 -11.73 4.25
CA THR A 43 -12.32 -10.57 5.00
C THR A 43 -13.21 -9.38 4.68
N ASP A 44 -13.29 -8.40 5.59
CA ASP A 44 -13.90 -7.12 5.26
C ASP A 44 -13.01 -6.36 4.27
N ASP A 45 -13.49 -6.19 3.05
CA ASP A 45 -12.76 -5.58 1.94
C ASP A 45 -13.20 -4.13 1.67
N SER A 46 -14.02 -3.56 2.55
CA SER A 46 -14.63 -2.24 2.34
C SER A 46 -13.68 -1.08 2.63
N ASP A 47 -12.67 -1.25 3.49
CA ASP A 47 -11.76 -0.17 3.87
C ASP A 47 -10.77 0.17 2.74
N ARG A 48 -10.80 1.44 2.31
CA ARG A 48 -9.92 2.01 1.28
C ARG A 48 -8.96 3.05 1.84
N THR A 49 -8.97 3.29 3.14
CA THR A 49 -8.11 4.29 3.79
C THR A 49 -6.68 3.77 3.89
N PRO A 50 -5.67 4.55 3.49
CA PRO A 50 -4.28 4.20 3.74
C PRO A 50 -4.01 4.06 5.25
N PRO A 51 -3.42 2.94 5.72
CA PRO A 51 -3.17 2.73 7.14
C PRO A 51 -2.07 3.68 7.62
N THR A 52 -2.35 4.41 8.69
CA THR A 52 -1.37 5.27 9.39
C THR A 52 -0.93 4.70 10.73
N VAL A 53 -1.61 3.64 11.18
CA VAL A 53 -1.35 2.94 12.45
C VAL A 53 -1.34 1.43 12.23
N SER A 54 -0.71 0.70 13.14
CA SER A 54 -0.76 -0.76 13.15
C SER A 54 -2.18 -1.25 13.49
N PRO A 55 -2.66 -2.35 12.87
CA PRO A 55 -3.87 -3.02 13.30
C PRO A 55 -3.75 -3.50 14.75
N GLN A 56 -4.86 -3.40 15.50
CA GLN A 56 -4.93 -3.74 16.93
C GLN A 56 -4.83 -5.25 17.18
N ASP A 57 -5.27 -6.05 16.21
CA ASP A 57 -5.26 -7.51 16.25
C ASP A 57 -3.99 -8.12 15.65
N LEU A 58 -2.98 -7.31 15.32
CA LEU A 58 -1.71 -7.77 14.79
C LEU A 58 -0.99 -8.68 15.78
N ARG A 59 -0.52 -9.82 15.28
CA ARG A 59 0.32 -10.78 16.01
C ARG A 59 1.53 -11.12 15.17
N TRP A 60 2.63 -11.41 15.83
CA TRP A 60 3.85 -11.86 15.17
C TRP A 60 3.90 -13.38 15.22
N ARG A 61 4.06 -14.02 14.07
CA ARG A 61 4.22 -15.47 13.95
C ARG A 61 5.60 -15.81 13.42
N ALA A 62 6.24 -16.80 14.04
CA ALA A 62 7.49 -17.35 13.54
C ALA A 62 7.26 -18.17 12.27
N LEU A 63 8.14 -17.98 11.31
CA LEU A 63 8.29 -18.70 10.07
C LEU A 63 9.80 -18.92 9.89
N GLY A 64 10.29 -20.10 10.26
CA GLY A 64 11.71 -20.35 10.45
C GLY A 64 12.34 -19.37 11.46
N LEU A 65 13.33 -18.59 11.00
CA LEU A 65 14.04 -17.58 11.81
C LEU A 65 13.38 -16.19 11.74
N THR A 66 12.50 -15.99 10.77
CA THR A 66 11.81 -14.73 10.49
C THR A 66 10.47 -14.68 11.23
N LYS A 67 10.07 -13.47 11.63
CA LYS A 67 8.72 -13.21 12.16
C LYS A 67 7.93 -12.46 11.11
N VAL A 68 6.74 -12.97 10.82
CA VAL A 68 5.81 -12.34 9.88
C VAL A 68 4.58 -11.82 10.63
N PRO A 69 4.02 -10.66 10.23
CA PRO A 69 2.81 -10.14 10.84
C PRO A 69 1.60 -10.94 10.36
N VAL A 70 0.69 -11.25 11.27
CA VAL A 70 -0.61 -11.86 10.98
C VAL A 70 -1.71 -11.09 11.69
N SER A 71 -2.83 -10.89 11.01
CA SER A 71 -4.01 -10.22 11.56
C SER A 71 -5.26 -10.99 11.14
N PRO A 72 -6.17 -11.33 12.07
CA PRO A 72 -7.47 -11.87 11.71
C PRO A 72 -8.29 -10.98 10.77
N SER A 73 -8.22 -9.65 10.93
CA SER A 73 -8.98 -8.68 10.12
C SER A 73 -8.33 -8.36 8.77
N ALA A 74 -7.00 -8.21 8.72
CA ALA A 74 -6.28 -7.82 7.51
C ALA A 74 -5.56 -8.99 6.79
N GLY A 75 -5.50 -10.15 7.43
CA GLY A 75 -4.86 -11.36 6.95
C GLY A 75 -3.37 -11.49 7.31
N PRO A 76 -2.72 -12.60 6.92
CA PRO A 76 -3.33 -13.77 6.28
C PRO A 76 -4.21 -14.55 7.27
N VAL A 77 -5.44 -14.86 6.88
CA VAL A 77 -6.35 -15.70 7.68
C VAL A 77 -5.93 -17.17 7.59
N ARG A 78 -5.47 -17.60 6.41
CA ARG A 78 -4.96 -18.95 6.17
C ARG A 78 -3.44 -18.95 6.31
N THR A 79 -2.98 -19.52 7.41
CA THR A 79 -1.57 -19.48 7.83
C THR A 79 -0.88 -20.84 7.82
N SER A 80 -1.61 -21.90 7.47
CA SER A 80 -1.13 -23.29 7.35
C SER A 80 -0.87 -23.66 5.89
N GLY A 81 0.12 -24.53 5.64
CA GLY A 81 0.47 -25.01 4.30
C GLY A 81 1.61 -24.22 3.67
N ALA A 82 1.92 -24.51 2.40
CA ALA A 82 3.06 -23.95 1.67
C ALA A 82 2.91 -22.46 1.32
N VAL A 83 1.68 -21.93 1.35
CA VAL A 83 1.37 -20.54 1.02
C VAL A 83 0.54 -19.92 2.15
N MET A 84 0.90 -18.74 2.63
CA MET A 84 0.02 -17.92 3.49
C MET A 84 -0.83 -17.05 2.57
N TRP A 85 -2.15 -17.13 2.70
CA TRP A 85 -3.08 -16.49 1.78
C TRP A 85 -4.33 -15.97 2.50
N CYS A 86 -5.21 -15.32 1.75
CA CYS A 86 -6.43 -14.65 2.26
C CYS A 86 -6.13 -13.39 3.06
N PHE A 87 -5.52 -12.43 2.37
CA PHE A 87 -5.34 -11.06 2.81
C PHE A 87 -6.57 -10.23 2.47
N ALA A 88 -6.91 -9.24 3.29
CA ALA A 88 -7.97 -8.30 2.97
C ALA A 88 -7.64 -7.51 1.69
N ARG A 89 -8.63 -7.23 0.84
CA ARG A 89 -8.46 -6.42 -0.40
C ARG A 89 -8.56 -4.93 -0.03
N THR A 90 -7.82 -4.56 1.01
CA THR A 90 -7.71 -3.24 1.59
C THR A 90 -6.24 -2.80 1.55
N PRO A 91 -5.93 -1.49 1.63
CA PRO A 91 -4.55 -1.02 1.69
C PRO A 91 -3.76 -1.67 2.84
N LEU A 92 -4.39 -1.89 4.00
CA LEU A 92 -3.76 -2.58 5.12
C LEU A 92 -3.44 -4.05 4.81
N GLY A 93 -4.38 -4.78 4.20
CA GLY A 93 -4.14 -6.17 3.78
C GLY A 93 -3.01 -6.29 2.76
N ALA A 94 -2.89 -5.31 1.85
CA ALA A 94 -1.78 -5.24 0.88
C ALA A 94 -0.42 -5.03 1.58
N VAL A 95 -0.35 -4.17 2.60
CA VAL A 95 0.87 -3.98 3.39
C VAL A 95 1.28 -5.28 4.09
N LEU A 96 0.34 -6.00 4.71
CA LEU A 96 0.66 -7.29 5.35
C LEU A 96 1.12 -8.34 4.33
N ALA A 97 0.48 -8.40 3.16
CA ALA A 97 0.90 -9.29 2.08
C ALA A 97 2.34 -9.02 1.63
N ALA A 98 2.72 -7.75 1.48
CA ALA A 98 4.07 -7.34 1.11
C ALA A 98 5.15 -7.76 2.12
N HIS A 99 4.81 -7.91 3.40
CA HIS A 99 5.74 -8.40 4.42
C HIS A 99 5.79 -9.94 4.48
N VAL A 100 4.63 -10.60 4.32
CA VAL A 100 4.51 -12.04 4.52
C VAL A 100 4.97 -12.84 3.30
N ILE A 101 4.56 -12.43 2.09
CA ILE A 101 4.79 -13.22 0.87
C ILE A 101 6.30 -13.40 0.59
N PRO A 102 7.15 -12.36 0.65
CA PRO A 102 8.58 -12.53 0.42
C PRO A 102 9.23 -13.44 1.47
N ALA A 103 8.90 -13.27 2.75
CA ALA A 103 9.42 -14.10 3.83
C ALA A 103 9.08 -15.60 3.63
N ARG A 104 7.88 -15.89 3.12
CA ARG A 104 7.47 -17.25 2.75
C ARG A 104 8.22 -17.80 1.54
N MET A 105 8.51 -16.97 0.55
CA MET A 105 9.24 -17.36 -0.65
C MET A 105 10.72 -17.62 -0.38
N SER A 106 11.29 -17.00 0.66
CA SER A 106 12.68 -17.22 1.10
C SER A 106 12.94 -18.60 1.72
N GLY A 107 11.92 -19.44 1.90
CA GLY A 107 12.10 -20.87 2.24
C GLY A 107 12.44 -21.14 3.71
N GLU A 108 12.04 -20.25 4.62
CA GLU A 108 12.19 -20.40 6.07
C GLU A 108 11.24 -21.45 6.68
#